data_AF-A0AAV5W8T0-F1
#
_entry.id   AF-A0AAV5W8T0-F1
#
_cell.length_a   1.000
_cell.length_b   1.000
_cell.length_c   1.000
_cell.angle_alpha   90.00
_cell.angle_beta   90.00
_cell.angle_gamma   90.00
#
_symmetry.space_group_name_H-M   'P 1'
#
loop_
_entity.id
_entity.type
_entity.pdbx_description
1 polymer ?
#
loop_
_entity_poly.entity_id
_entity_poly.type
_entity_poly.pdbx_seq_one_letter_code
_entity_poly.pdbx_strand_id
1 'polypeptide(L)' 'MGSHKTFIVKRTLAKAQKQNRPLPQWVRMKTGNTIKYNAKRRHWRRTKLKLTYYTHKREMITEKMLAHYAREETN' A
#
# COMPACT_ATOMS: atom_id res chain seq x y z
N MET A 1 -11.81 -17.78 5.98
CA MET A 1 -10.50 -17.26 6.44
C MET A 1 -9.78 -16.60 5.26
N GLY A 2 -9.12 -15.45 5.44
CA GLY A 2 -8.31 -14.84 4.36
C GLY A 2 -6.97 -15.55 4.17
N SER A 3 -6.30 -15.36 3.01
CA SER A 3 -4.97 -15.96 2.79
C SER A 3 -3.94 -15.48 3.81
N HIS A 4 -2.91 -16.28 4.05
CA HIS A 4 -1.73 -15.86 4.79
C HIS A 4 -1.04 -14.71 4.03
N LYS A 5 -0.75 -13.62 4.75
CA LYS A 5 -0.12 -12.40 4.22
C LYS A 5 0.99 -11.95 5.14
N THR A 6 2.06 -11.43 4.56
CA THR A 6 3.18 -10.85 5.31
C THR A 6 2.76 -9.59 6.07
N PHE A 7 3.53 -9.22 7.09
CA PHE A 7 3.25 -8.05 7.92
C PHE A 7 3.20 -6.74 7.12
N ILE A 8 4.08 -6.56 6.14
CA ILE A 8 4.12 -5.36 5.29
C ILE A 8 2.82 -5.21 4.50
N VAL A 9 2.34 -6.30 3.89
CA VAL A 9 1.08 -6.29 3.13
C VAL A 9 -0.09 -5.96 4.05
N LYS A 10 -0.14 -6.55 5.25
CA LYS A 10 -1.16 -6.24 6.26
C LYS A 10 -1.16 -4.76 6.64
N ARG A 11 0.02 -4.16 6.87
CA ARG A 11 0.16 -2.74 7.20
C ARG A 11 -0.33 -1.82 6.08
N THR A 12 -0.01 -2.14 4.83
CA THR A 12 -0.47 -1.39 3.66
C THR A 12 -1.99 -1.48 3.50
N LEU A 13 -2.56 -2.67 3.67
CA LEU A 13 -4.01 -2.89 3.64
C LEU A 13 -4.72 -2.09 4.74
N ALA A 14 -4.22 -2.14 5.97
CA ALA A 14 -4.79 -1.40 7.09
C ALA A 14 -4.74 0.12 6.86
N LYS A 15 -3.63 0.64 6.33
CA LYS A 15 -3.51 2.06 5.97
C LYS A 15 -4.51 2.46 4.89
N ALA A 16 -4.64 1.66 3.83
CA ALA A 16 -5.59 1.93 2.75
C ALA A 16 -7.05 1.93 3.22
N GLN A 17 -7.39 1.07 4.19
CA GLN A 17 -8.71 1.07 4.83
C GLN A 17 -8.93 2.35 5.65
N LYS A 18 -7.96 2.74 6.49
CA LYS A 18 -8.04 3.95 7.33
C LYS A 18 -8.16 5.24 6.52
N GLN A 19 -7.52 5.32 5.35
CA GLN A 19 -7.58 6.48 4.46
C GLN A 19 -8.95 6.63 3.76
N ASN A 20 -9.70 5.54 3.57
CA ASN A 20 -10.94 5.54 2.79
C ASN A 20 -12.18 5.99 3.58
N ARG A 21 -12.02 7.01 4.43
CA ARG A 21 -13.07 7.58 5.27
C ARG A 21 -13.63 8.90 4.70
N PRO A 22 -14.89 9.25 5.00
CA PRO A 22 -15.44 10.57 4.65
C PRO A 22 -14.68 11.68 5.40
N LEU A 23 -14.76 12.90 4.85
CA LEU A 23 -14.19 14.09 5.48
C LEU A 23 -14.99 14.41 6.77
N PRO A 24 -14.34 14.65 7.93
CA PRO A 24 -15.04 15.00 9.16
C PRO A 24 -15.80 16.32 9.05
N GLN A 25 -16.93 16.43 9.74
CA GLN A 25 -17.83 17.59 9.62
C GLN A 25 -17.17 18.89 10.07
N TRP A 26 -16.47 18.89 11.21
CA TRP A 26 -15.79 20.08 11.73
C TRP A 26 -14.73 20.64 10.78
N VAL A 27 -14.15 19.81 9.90
CA VAL A 27 -13.23 20.29 8.85
C VAL A 27 -13.99 21.14 7.83
N ARG A 28 -15.22 20.76 7.45
CA ARG A 28 -16.05 21.53 6.52
C ARG A 28 -16.43 22.90 7.09
N MET A 29 -16.57 22.99 8.41
CA MET A 29 -16.99 24.21 9.10
C MET A 29 -15.83 25.21 9.31
N LYS A 30 -14.59 24.87 8.94
CA LYS A 30 -13.45 25.80 9.03
C LYS A 30 -13.60 26.95 8.04
N THR A 31 -13.39 28.17 8.51
CA THR A 31 -13.39 29.40 7.69
C THR A 31 -12.33 29.32 6.59
N GLY A 32 -12.67 29.78 5.39
CA GLY A 32 -11.76 29.76 4.23
C GLY A 32 -11.51 28.37 3.64
N ASN A 33 -12.19 27.32 4.11
CA ASN A 33 -11.99 25.97 3.58
C ASN A 33 -12.78 25.71 2.28
N THR A 34 -12.06 25.40 1.21
CA THR A 34 -12.62 25.03 -0.09
C THR A 34 -12.96 23.53 -0.19
N ILE A 35 -12.45 22.69 0.70
CA ILE A 35 -12.58 21.24 0.64
C ILE A 35 -13.99 20.80 1.06
N LYS A 36 -14.75 20.23 0.13
CA LYS A 36 -16.13 19.73 0.38
C LYS A 36 -16.20 18.24 0.68
N TYR A 37 -15.37 17.42 0.05
CA TYR A 37 -15.38 15.97 0.22
C TYR A 37 -13.98 15.37 0.04
N ASN A 38 -13.80 14.10 0.44
CA ASN A 38 -12.54 13.38 0.21
C ASN A 38 -12.53 12.81 -1.22
N ALA A 39 -11.91 13.54 -2.14
CA ALA A 39 -11.79 13.17 -3.55
C ALA A 39 -10.99 11.86 -3.78
N LYS A 40 -10.15 11.47 -2.82
CA LYS A 40 -9.30 10.26 -2.91
C LYS A 40 -9.98 9.01 -2.33
N ARG A 41 -11.27 9.06 -1.99
CA ARG A 41 -12.02 7.86 -1.61
C ARG A 41 -12.08 6.88 -2.77
N ARG A 42 -12.12 5.59 -2.42
CA ARG A 42 -12.06 4.49 -3.39
C ARG A 42 -13.14 3.47 -3.09
N HIS A 43 -13.82 2.99 -4.13
CA HIS A 43 -14.68 1.81 -4.03
C HIS A 43 -13.93 0.55 -4.48
N TRP A 44 -14.03 -0.53 -3.70
CA TRP A 44 -13.24 -1.75 -3.91
C TRP A 44 -13.62 -2.54 -5.17
N ARG A 45 -14.85 -2.41 -5.66
CA ARG A 45 -15.25 -3.02 -6.95
C ARG A 45 -14.73 -2.24 -8.14
N ARG A 46 -14.72 -0.89 -8.07
CA ARG A 46 -14.35 -0.01 -9.20
C ARG A 46 -12.84 0.15 -9.37
N THR A 47 -12.06 0.19 -8.28
CA THR A 47 -10.61 0.41 -8.37
C THR A 47 -9.86 -0.49 -7.39
N LYS A 48 -8.89 -1.26 -7.89
CA LYS A 48 -8.11 -2.25 -7.12
C LYS A 48 -6.84 -1.64 -6.51
N LEU A 49 -6.36 -2.26 -5.45
CA LEU A 49 -5.08 -1.91 -4.81
C LEU A 49 -3.94 -2.64 -5.51
N LYS A 50 -2.89 -1.91 -5.91
CA LYS A 50 -1.68 -2.48 -6.52
C LYS A 50 -0.75 -3.03 -5.44
N LEU A 51 -1.02 -4.24 -4.95
CA LEU A 51 -0.24 -4.91 -3.91
C LEU A 51 0.93 -5.75 -4.44
N THR A 52 0.91 -6.09 -5.74
CA THR A 52 1.88 -6.97 -6.43
C THR A 52 3.30 -6.41 -6.50
N TYR A 53 3.46 -5.09 -6.44
CA TYR A 53 4.78 -4.43 -6.45
C TYR A 53 5.67 -4.84 -5.26
N TYR A 54 5.07 -5.13 -4.10
CA TYR A 54 5.81 -5.45 -2.88
C TYR A 54 6.28 -6.91 -2.82
N THR A 55 5.62 -7.82 -3.54
CA THR A 55 6.03 -9.23 -3.65
C THR A 55 7.18 -9.37 -4.65
N HIS A 56 7.01 -8.83 -5.87
CA HIS A 56 8.01 -8.94 -6.94
C HIS A 56 9.30 -8.16 -6.66
N LYS A 57 9.22 -6.97 -6.05
CA LYS A 57 10.42 -6.21 -5.70
C LYS A 57 11.26 -6.91 -4.62
N ARG A 58 10.63 -7.67 -3.71
CA ARG A 58 11.33 -8.47 -2.70
C ARG A 58 12.04 -9.65 -3.37
N GLU A 59 11.33 -10.40 -4.23
CA GLU A 59 11.89 -11.52 -5.01
C GLU A 59 13.10 -11.08 -5.82
N MET A 60 13.00 -9.97 -6.56
CA MET A 60 14.13 -9.46 -7.35
C MET A 60 15.33 -9.00 -6.48
N ILE A 61 15.10 -8.44 -5.30
CA ILE A 61 16.21 -8.05 -4.40
C ILE A 61 16.88 -9.30 -3.83
N THR A 62 16.11 -10.30 -3.41
CA THR A 62 16.66 -11.56 -2.92
C THR A 62 17.40 -12.31 -4.00
N GLU A 63 16.86 -12.38 -5.22
CA GLU A 63 17.53 -13.02 -6.36
C GLU A 63 18.82 -12.28 -6.74
N LYS A 64 18.80 -10.93 -6.76
CA LYS A 64 20.01 -10.13 -7.02
C LYS A 64 21.07 -10.30 -5.92
N MET A 65 20.67 -10.35 -4.65
CA MET A 65 21.58 -10.62 -3.54
C MET A 65 22.16 -12.04 -3.63
N LEU A 66 21.32 -13.06 -3.83
CA LEU A 66 21.75 -14.45 -3.99
C LEU A 66 22.70 -14.61 -5.19
N ALA A 67 22.42 -13.96 -6.32
CA ALA A 67 23.28 -13.95 -7.49
C ALA A 67 24.58 -13.14 -7.32
N HIS A 68 24.65 -12.24 -6.33
CA HIS A 68 25.90 -11.57 -5.94
C HIS A 68 26.75 -12.52 -5.11
N TYR A 69 26.18 -13.10 -4.05
CA TYR A 69 26.87 -14.07 -3.19
C TYR A 69 27.37 -15.29 -3.98
N ALA A 70 26.56 -15.85 -4.87
CA ALA A 70 26.95 -17.00 -5.70
C ALA A 70 28.08 -16.70 -6.71
N ARG A 71 28.34 -15.42 -7.03
CA ARG A 71 29.47 -15.03 -7.89
C ARG A 71 30.78 -14.85 -7.12
N GLU A 72 30.71 -14.55 -5.83
CA GLU A 72 31.91 -14.42 -4.98
C GLU A 72 32.48 -15.78 -4.58
N GLU A 73 31.68 -16.85 -4.57
CA GLU A 73 32.13 -18.22 -4.27
C GLU A 73 32.86 -18.92 -5.43
N THR A 74 32.81 -18.35 -6.63
CA THR A 74 33.42 -18.93 -7.86
C THR A 74 34.74 -18.27 -8.27
N ASN A 75 35.24 -17.31 -7.50
CA ASN A 75 36.57 -16.68 -7.63
C ASN A 75 37.50 -17.16 -6.53
#